data_AF-A0A1W9QUT7-F1
#
_entry.id   AF-A0A1W9QUT7-F1
#
_cell.length_a   1.000
_cell.length_b   1.000
_cell.length_c   1.000
_cell.angle_alpha   90.00
_cell.angle_beta   90.00
_cell.angle_gamma   90.00
#
_symmetry.space_group_name_H-M   'P 1'
#
loop_
_entity.id
_entity.type
_entity.pdbx_description
1 polymer ?
#
loop_
_entity_poly.entity_id
_entity_poly.type
_entity_poly.pdbx_seq_one_letter_code
_entity_poly.pdbx_strand_id
1 'polypeptide(L)'
;MNCHICDKPTESFIHEKTNITYYHCNACEYIFKTPECYQDFSTQKERYNLHENDENDEGYQAYFQRFLDFTLPLVGKPNIALDFGCGRSSLLASLLEKEGINCDYYDPIYHPITLNDSKKYELIVSTEVFEHLHQPRVVFEYL
;
A
#
# COMPACT_ATOMS: atom_id res chain seq x y z
N MET A 1 -2.58 -21.12 12.60
CA MET A 1 -2.68 -20.52 11.25
C MET A 1 -1.31 -20.63 10.58
N ASN A 2 -1.24 -20.65 9.26
CA ASN A 2 0.04 -20.53 8.55
C ASN A 2 0.30 -19.06 8.21
N CYS A 3 1.57 -18.67 8.17
CA CYS A 3 2.00 -17.32 7.82
C CYS A 3 1.58 -16.96 6.40
N HIS A 4 0.95 -15.79 6.19
CA HIS A 4 0.51 -15.33 4.87
C HIS A 4 1.66 -14.99 3.90
N ILE A 5 2.91 -14.94 4.39
CA ILE A 5 4.11 -14.67 3.59
C ILE A 5 4.89 -15.95 3.28
N CYS A 6 5.27 -16.73 4.29
CA CYS A 6 6.18 -17.87 4.10
C CYS A 6 5.53 -19.26 4.30
N ASP A 7 4.23 -19.31 4.58
CA ASP A 7 3.44 -20.53 4.83
C ASP A 7 3.95 -21.42 5.99
N LYS A 8 4.84 -20.92 6.84
CA LYS A 8 5.28 -21.61 8.06
C LYS A 8 4.25 -21.45 9.19
N PRO A 9 4.22 -22.38 10.17
CA PRO A 9 3.38 -22.24 11.37
C PRO A 9 3.67 -20.94 12.13
N THR A 10 2.65 -20.42 12.81
CA THR A 10 2.73 -19.20 13.61
C THR A 10 2.31 -19.44 15.05
N GLU A 11 2.83 -18.63 15.97
CA GLU A 11 2.37 -18.55 17.36
C GLU A 11 1.35 -17.42 17.50
N SER A 12 0.29 -17.64 18.29
CA SER A 12 -0.73 -16.62 18.53
C SER A 12 -0.52 -15.91 19.86
N PHE A 13 -0.82 -14.62 19.91
CA PHE A 13 -0.88 -13.84 21.15
C PHE A 13 -2.06 -12.87 21.12
N ILE A 14 -2.52 -12.43 22.29
CA ILE A 14 -3.61 -11.47 22.42
C ILE A 14 -3.04 -10.12 22.83
N HIS A 15 -3.36 -9.07 22.08
CA HIS A 15 -2.93 -7.72 22.42
C HIS A 15 -3.75 -7.18 23.59
N GLU A 16 -3.08 -6.84 24.70
CA GLU A 16 -3.70 -6.53 25.99
C GLU A 16 -4.73 -5.39 25.94
N LYS A 17 -4.52 -4.37 25.10
CA LYS A 17 -5.41 -3.20 25.03
C LYS A 17 -6.59 -3.36 24.11
N THR A 18 -6.43 -4.14 23.03
CA THR A 18 -7.45 -4.26 21.98
C THR A 18 -8.19 -5.57 22.02
N ASN A 19 -7.70 -6.55 22.80
CA ASN A 19 -8.20 -7.91 22.86
C ASN A 19 -8.26 -8.61 21.49
N ILE A 20 -7.42 -8.15 20.54
CA ILE A 20 -7.28 -8.74 19.21
C ILE A 20 -6.26 -9.87 19.30
N THR A 21 -6.59 -11.00 18.66
CA THR A 21 -5.63 -12.08 18.44
C THR A 21 -4.73 -11.74 17.25
N TYR A 22 -3.43 -11.82 17.47
CA TYR A 22 -2.39 -11.70 16.46
C TYR A 22 -1.65 -13.02 16.31
N TYR A 23 -1.01 -13.21 15.17
CA TYR A 23 -0.15 -14.32 14.84
C TYR A 23 1.23 -13.79 14.49
N HIS A 24 2.28 -14.37 15.08
CA HIS A 24 3.68 -14.08 14.80
C HIS A 24 4.35 -15.31 14.21
N CYS A 25 5.06 -15.12 13.10
CA CYS A 25 5.83 -16.17 12.47
C CYS A 25 7.31 -16.10 12.85
N ASN A 26 7.81 -17.07 13.62
CA ASN A 26 9.23 -17.16 14.00
C ASN A 26 10.18 -17.46 12.82
N ALA A 27 9.67 -17.69 11.61
CA ALA A 27 10.50 -17.98 10.43
C ALA A 27 10.81 -16.72 9.60
N CYS A 28 9.88 -15.77 9.51
CA CYS A 28 10.06 -14.54 8.73
C CYS A 28 9.69 -13.26 9.50
N GLU A 29 9.40 -13.39 10.79
CA GLU A 29 9.04 -12.31 11.72
C GLU A 29 7.76 -11.53 11.36
N TYR A 30 6.95 -12.01 10.42
CA TYR A 30 5.69 -11.36 10.07
C TYR A 30 4.66 -11.49 11.18
N ILE A 31 4.03 -10.37 11.53
CA ILE A 31 2.94 -10.27 12.50
C ILE A 31 1.68 -9.83 11.78
N PHE A 32 0.58 -10.55 12.00
CA PHE A 32 -0.72 -10.21 11.41
C PHE A 32 -1.88 -10.48 12.37
N LYS A 33 -2.94 -9.69 12.25
CA LYS A 33 -4.17 -9.87 13.03
C LYS A 33 -5.02 -11.00 12.45
N THR A 34 -5.85 -11.56 13.31
CA THR A 34 -6.80 -12.61 12.95
C THR A 34 -7.80 -12.17 11.86
N PRO A 35 -8.17 -13.05 10.89
CA PRO A 35 -9.06 -12.68 9.79
C PRO A 35 -10.46 -12.21 10.21
N GLU A 36 -10.93 -12.59 11.40
CA GLU A 36 -12.20 -12.13 11.96
C GLU A 36 -12.21 -10.61 12.24
N CYS A 37 -11.03 -9.97 12.27
CA CYS A 37 -10.88 -8.52 12.41
C CYS A 37 -10.70 -7.79 11.06
N TYR A 38 -10.84 -8.50 9.93
CA TYR A 38 -10.78 -7.88 8.61
C TYR A 38 -12.08 -7.13 8.35
N GLN A 39 -11.95 -5.94 7.77
CA GLN A 39 -13.09 -5.09 7.41
C GLN A 39 -13.31 -5.23 5.91
N ASP A 40 -14.56 -5.26 5.47
CA ASP A 40 -14.85 -5.19 4.04
C ASP A 40 -14.54 -3.79 3.48
N PHE A 41 -14.49 -3.66 2.14
CA PHE A 41 -14.15 -2.40 1.51
C PHE A 41 -15.14 -1.27 1.80
N SER A 42 -16.41 -1.57 2.11
CA SER A 42 -17.38 -0.53 2.46
C SER A 42 -17.05 0.11 3.80
N THR A 43 -16.76 -0.70 4.83
CA THR A 43 -16.34 -0.19 6.14
C THR A 43 -14.98 0.49 6.09
N GLN A 44 -14.02 -0.04 5.31
CA GLN A 44 -12.74 0.64 5.09
C GLN A 44 -12.93 2.00 4.43
N LYS A 45 -13.79 2.09 3.40
CA LYS A 45 -14.10 3.35 2.71
C LYS A 45 -14.70 4.39 3.65
N GLU A 46 -15.58 4.01 4.55
CA GLU A 46 -16.13 4.92 5.57
C GLU A 46 -15.00 5.53 6.42
N ARG A 47 -14.04 4.71 6.86
CA ARG A 47 -12.87 5.17 7.62
C ARG A 47 -11.97 6.10 6.80
N TYR A 48 -11.65 5.72 5.56
CA TYR A 48 -10.82 6.51 4.66
C TYR A 48 -11.47 7.84 4.25
N ASN A 49 -12.80 7.89 4.21
CA ASN A 49 -13.52 9.12 3.92
C ASN A 49 -13.38 10.20 5.00
N LEU A 50 -12.87 9.84 6.19
CA LEU A 50 -12.53 10.79 7.26
C LEU A 50 -11.18 11.48 7.02
N HIS A 51 -10.41 11.10 5.99
CA HIS A 51 -9.17 11.80 5.63
C HIS A 51 -9.49 13.10 4.90
N GLU A 52 -8.84 14.17 5.35
CA GLU A 52 -8.89 15.52 4.75
C GLU A 52 -7.67 15.77 3.86
N ASN A 53 -7.33 14.79 3.01
CA ASN A 53 -6.22 14.94 2.08
C ASN A 53 -6.66 15.87 0.92
N ASP A 54 -6.15 17.08 0.91
CA ASP A 54 -6.30 18.04 -0.19
C ASP A 54 -5.00 18.06 -1.01
N GLU A 55 -5.11 17.86 -2.32
CA GLU A 55 -3.97 17.90 -3.24
C GLU A 55 -3.32 19.29 -3.32
N ASN A 56 -4.03 20.35 -2.92
CA ASN A 56 -3.53 21.72 -2.86
C ASN A 56 -2.92 22.07 -1.49
N ASP A 57 -3.00 21.18 -0.50
CA ASP A 57 -2.35 21.39 0.79
C ASP A 57 -0.82 21.29 0.64
N GLU A 58 -0.12 22.36 1.03
CA GLU A 58 1.33 22.46 0.90
C GLU A 58 2.05 21.39 1.75
N GLY A 59 1.48 21.02 2.90
CA GLY A 59 2.02 19.99 3.78
C GLY A 59 1.95 18.61 3.14
N TYR A 60 0.84 18.29 2.49
CA TYR A 60 0.60 17.03 1.78
C TYR A 60 1.49 16.93 0.53
N GLN A 61 1.61 18.00 -0.26
CA GLN A 61 2.58 18.05 -1.36
C GLN A 61 4.02 17.87 -0.87
N ALA A 62 4.40 18.57 0.21
CA ALA A 62 5.74 18.45 0.76
C ALA A 62 6.03 17.04 1.32
N TYR A 63 5.01 16.33 1.84
CA TYR A 63 5.16 14.93 2.27
C TYR A 63 5.59 14.02 1.12
N PHE A 64 4.87 14.05 0.00
CA PHE A 64 5.24 13.23 -1.16
C PHE A 64 6.49 13.72 -1.87
N GLN A 65 6.74 15.03 -1.92
CA GLN A 65 7.99 15.54 -2.48
C GLN A 65 9.20 15.01 -1.70
N ARG A 66 9.16 15.01 -0.36
CA ARG A 66 10.24 14.42 0.46
C ARG A 66 10.44 12.94 0.17
N PHE A 67 9.36 12.19 -0.07
CA PHE A 67 9.45 10.79 -0.44
C PHE A 67 10.12 10.61 -1.81
N LEU A 68 9.76 11.42 -2.82
CA LEU A 68 10.37 11.37 -4.15
C LEU A 68 11.83 11.82 -4.15
N ASP A 69 12.15 12.90 -3.43
CA ASP A 69 13.51 13.42 -3.27
C ASP A 69 14.45 12.35 -2.68
N PHE A 70 13.94 11.49 -1.80
CA PHE A 70 14.69 10.38 -1.24
C PHE A 70 14.79 9.17 -2.19
N THR A 71 13.70 8.82 -2.88
CA THR A 71 13.60 7.57 -3.63
C THR A 71 14.15 7.65 -5.05
N LEU A 72 13.86 8.72 -5.80
CA LEU A 72 14.25 8.86 -7.20
C LEU A 72 15.78 8.77 -7.43
N PRO A 73 16.65 9.34 -6.57
CA PRO A 73 18.09 9.19 -6.71
C PRO A 73 18.59 7.73 -6.62
N LEU A 74 17.82 6.84 -5.99
CA LEU A 74 18.20 5.43 -5.77
C LEU A 74 17.81 4.52 -6.93
N VAL A 75 16.83 4.91 -7.74
CA VAL A 75 16.22 4.05 -8.78
C VAL A 75 16.55 4.48 -10.21
N GLY A 76 17.30 5.58 -10.39
CA GLY A 76 17.69 6.09 -11.70
C GLY A 76 16.57 6.91 -12.35
N LYS A 77 16.31 6.67 -13.64
CA LYS A 77 15.29 7.40 -14.42
C LYS A 77 14.26 6.42 -15.01
N PRO A 78 13.30 5.94 -14.21
CA PRO A 78 12.23 5.10 -14.73
C PRO A 78 11.36 5.91 -15.70
N ASN A 79 10.91 5.31 -16.78
CA ASN A 79 9.98 5.92 -17.73
C ASN A 79 8.52 5.67 -17.35
N ILE A 80 8.24 4.52 -16.73
CA ILE A 80 6.89 4.06 -16.41
C ILE A 80 6.85 3.59 -14.96
N ALA A 81 5.95 4.17 -14.18
CA ALA A 81 5.73 3.89 -12.77
C ALA A 81 4.28 3.50 -12.46
N LEU A 82 4.07 2.88 -11.29
CA LEU A 82 2.77 2.63 -10.69
C LEU A 82 2.75 3.20 -9.28
N ASP A 83 1.74 4.03 -8.98
CA ASP A 83 1.34 4.41 -7.64
C ASP A 83 0.28 3.41 -7.11
N PHE A 84 0.73 2.42 -6.34
CA PHE A 84 -0.10 1.33 -5.86
C PHE A 84 -0.70 1.65 -4.48
N GLY A 85 -2.03 1.71 -4.44
CA GLY A 85 -2.81 2.13 -3.27
C GLY A 85 -2.82 3.64 -3.10
N CYS A 86 -2.97 4.39 -4.19
CA CYS A 86 -2.89 5.86 -4.19
C CYS A 86 -3.97 6.54 -3.33
N GLY A 87 -5.03 5.81 -2.94
CA GLY A 87 -6.15 6.35 -2.20
C GLY A 87 -7.00 7.28 -3.06
N ARG A 88 -7.67 8.26 -2.43
CA ARG A 88 -8.56 9.19 -3.13
C ARG A 88 -7.84 10.11 -4.11
N SER A 89 -6.65 10.58 -3.74
CA SER A 89 -5.86 11.53 -4.52
C SER A 89 -4.83 10.79 -5.37
N SER A 90 -4.58 11.26 -6.59
CA SER A 90 -3.47 10.79 -7.45
C SER A 90 -2.28 11.74 -7.40
N LEU A 91 -2.08 12.45 -6.28
CA LEU A 91 -1.04 13.49 -6.14
C LEU A 91 0.37 12.91 -6.35
N LEU A 92 0.69 11.75 -5.77
CA LEU A 92 2.02 11.15 -5.93
C LEU A 92 2.29 10.77 -7.40
N ALA A 93 1.32 10.16 -8.08
CA ALA A 93 1.39 9.94 -9.52
C ALA A 93 1.59 11.24 -10.33
N SER A 94 0.86 12.30 -10.00
CA SER A 94 0.99 13.62 -10.65
C SER A 94 2.36 14.27 -10.42
N LEU A 95 2.97 14.04 -9.24
CA LEU A 95 4.33 14.52 -8.95
C LEU A 95 5.37 13.73 -9.75
N LEU A 96 5.21 12.41 -9.89
CA LEU A 96 6.06 11.59 -10.76
C LEU A 96 5.97 12.04 -12.23
N GLU A 97 4.78 12.39 -12.72
CA GLU A 97 4.60 12.95 -14.07
C GLU A 97 5.36 14.27 -14.27
N LYS A 98 5.43 15.13 -13.25
CA LYS A 98 6.23 16.38 -13.29
C LYS A 98 7.73 16.11 -13.38
N GLU A 99 8.19 14.99 -12.83
CA GLU A 99 9.57 14.50 -12.97
C GLU A 99 9.82 13.81 -14.33
N GLY A 100 8.81 13.77 -15.21
CA GLY A 100 8.89 13.16 -16.54
C GLY A 100 8.69 11.64 -16.54
N ILE A 101 8.14 11.08 -15.46
CA ILE A 101 7.88 9.65 -15.29
C ILE A 101 6.39 9.41 -15.51
N ASN A 102 6.03 8.64 -16.55
CA ASN A 102 4.62 8.30 -16.78
C ASN A 102 4.12 7.39 -15.67
N CYS A 103 3.07 7.77 -14.94
CA CYS A 103 2.64 7.05 -13.75
C CYS A 103 1.17 6.64 -13.82
N ASP A 104 0.93 5.34 -13.85
CA ASP A 104 -0.40 4.80 -13.59
C ASP A 104 -0.66 4.84 -12.07
N TYR A 105 -1.93 4.89 -11.67
CA TYR A 105 -2.32 4.84 -10.25
C TYR A 105 -3.48 3.89 -10.06
N TYR A 106 -3.49 3.20 -8.92
CA TYR A 106 -4.50 2.20 -8.59
C TYR A 106 -4.88 2.28 -7.12
N ASP A 107 -6.17 2.15 -6.84
CA ASP A 107 -6.70 1.96 -5.50
C ASP A 107 -8.00 1.15 -5.56
N PRO A 108 -8.14 0.04 -4.81
CA PRO A 108 -9.33 -0.81 -4.90
C PRO A 108 -10.64 -0.12 -4.49
N ILE A 109 -10.59 1.00 -3.75
CA ILE A 109 -11.75 1.72 -3.21
C ILE A 109 -12.09 2.97 -4.03
N TYR A 110 -11.07 3.68 -4.50
CA TYR A 110 -11.21 5.00 -5.16
C TYR A 110 -10.91 4.96 -6.65
N HIS A 111 -9.98 4.11 -7.11
CA HIS A 111 -9.56 3.98 -8.51
C HIS A 111 -9.50 2.50 -8.92
N PRO A 112 -10.63 1.77 -8.94
CA PRO A 112 -10.67 0.31 -9.05
C PRO A 112 -10.44 -0.17 -10.50
N ILE A 113 -9.71 0.59 -11.32
CA ILE A 113 -9.42 0.22 -12.69
C ILE A 113 -8.49 -1.00 -12.65
N THR A 114 -8.84 -2.06 -13.37
CA THR A 114 -8.00 -3.25 -13.49
C THR A 114 -6.65 -2.83 -14.09
N LEU A 115 -5.59 -3.00 -13.32
CA LEU A 115 -4.24 -2.87 -13.84
C LEU A 115 -4.06 -3.90 -14.95
N ASN A 116 -3.39 -3.50 -16.04
CA ASN A 116 -3.13 -4.42 -17.13
C ASN A 116 -2.11 -5.48 -16.66
N ASP A 117 -2.54 -6.72 -16.48
CA ASP A 117 -1.72 -7.85 -16.01
C ASP A 117 -0.46 -8.11 -16.87
N SER A 118 -0.43 -7.63 -18.12
CA SER A 118 0.73 -7.74 -19.01
C SER A 118 1.68 -6.54 -18.94
N LYS A 119 1.29 -5.44 -18.30
CA LYS A 119 2.11 -4.25 -18.16
C LYS A 119 3.08 -4.45 -17.01
N LYS A 120 4.36 -4.14 -17.25
CA LYS A 120 5.41 -4.12 -16.24
C LYS A 120 5.88 -2.69 -16.01
N TYR A 121 6.14 -2.39 -14.75
CA TYR A 121 6.56 -1.08 -14.30
C TYR A 121 8.04 -1.10 -13.94
N GLU A 122 8.74 -0.03 -14.26
CA GLU A 122 10.16 0.15 -13.90
C GLU A 122 10.29 0.66 -12.45
N LEU A 123 9.22 1.27 -11.93
CA LEU A 123 9.08 1.73 -10.55
C LEU A 123 7.67 1.43 -10.04
N ILE A 124 7.55 0.87 -8.83
CA ILE A 124 6.29 0.79 -8.10
C ILE A 124 6.49 1.55 -6.80
N VAL A 125 5.68 2.58 -6.56
CA VAL A 125 5.63 3.31 -5.30
C VAL A 125 4.36 2.93 -4.55
N SER A 126 4.46 2.88 -3.22
CA SER A 126 3.33 2.56 -2.35
C SER A 126 3.61 3.11 -0.96
N THR A 127 2.70 3.91 -0.41
CA THR A 127 2.86 4.58 0.89
C THR A 127 1.65 4.28 1.77
N GLU A 128 1.88 3.70 2.96
CA GLU A 128 0.83 3.34 3.94
C GLU A 128 -0.23 2.36 3.36
N VAL A 129 0.21 1.29 2.69
CA VAL A 129 -0.66 0.31 2.01
C VAL A 129 -0.37 -1.13 2.44
N PHE A 130 0.90 -1.53 2.48
CA PHE A 130 1.29 -2.94 2.65
C PHE A 130 0.89 -3.53 4.01
N GLU A 131 0.80 -2.70 5.05
CA GLU A 131 0.28 -3.06 6.36
C GLU A 131 -1.22 -3.39 6.37
N HIS A 132 -1.96 -2.96 5.34
CA HIS A 132 -3.40 -3.18 5.20
C HIS A 132 -3.73 -4.41 4.33
N LEU A 133 -2.75 -5.02 3.67
CA LEU A 133 -2.97 -6.18 2.82
C LEU A 133 -3.34 -7.42 3.63
N HIS A 134 -4.52 -7.98 3.37
CA HIS A 134 -4.93 -9.24 4.00
C HIS A 134 -4.11 -10.44 3.49
N GLN A 135 -3.69 -10.41 2.23
CA GLN A 135 -2.93 -11.48 1.55
C GLN A 135 -1.71 -10.89 0.82
N PRO A 136 -0.69 -10.40 1.54
CA PRO A 136 0.42 -9.64 0.95
C PRO A 136 1.18 -10.43 -0.12
N ARG A 137 1.40 -11.75 0.08
CA ARG A 137 2.11 -12.57 -0.90
C ARG A 137 1.43 -12.59 -2.27
N VAL A 138 0.10 -12.72 -2.30
CA VAL A 138 -0.67 -12.74 -3.55
C VAL A 138 -0.56 -11.41 -4.28
N VAL A 139 -0.60 -10.30 -3.53
CA VAL A 139 -0.44 -8.95 -4.10
C VAL A 139 0.97 -8.75 -4.64
N PHE A 140 2.00 -9.20 -3.91
CA PHE A 140 3.40 -9.10 -4.38
C PHE A 140 3.68 -9.96 -5.61
N GLU A 141 3.01 -11.11 -5.76
CA GLU A 141 3.12 -11.95 -6.97
C GLU A 141 2.38 -11.31 -8.17
N TYR A 142 1.38 -10.47 -7.91
CA TYR A 142 0.60 -9.77 -8.93
C TYR A 142 1.33 -8.56 -9.52
N LEU A 143 2.01 -7.77 -8.67
CA LEU A 143 2.81 -6.59 -9.06
C LEU A 143 4.06 -7.02 -9.88
#